data_AF-A0A2M6ZZK2-F1
#
_entry.id   AF-A0A2M6ZZK2-F1
#
_cell.length_a   1.000
_cell.length_b   1.000
_cell.length_c   1.000
_cell.angle_alpha   90.00
_cell.angle_beta   90.00
_cell.angle_gamma   90.00
#
_symmetry.space_group_name_H-M   'P 1'
#
loop_
_entity.id
_entity.type
_entity.pdbx_description
1 polymer ?
#
loop_
_entity_poly.entity_id
_entity_poly.type
_entity_poly.pdbx_seq_one_letter_code
_entity_poly.pdbx_strand_id
1 'polypeptide(L)'
;MEKYIVKLANKKFNELYKKYDGFINVILDDWRGFRFIYDTKDLAECNNNCKKCFLYKLLQNEQGKIFTADLYLANKEDKKLFGSRKYLNCKSFNEYQNCYVSFLLKKCQTKKEIYDELNLIMNLEIIYSKNNFLIKQKELFIKQVIQKTLVLASVEKKKF
;
A
#
# COMPACT_ATOMS: atom_id res chain seq x y z
N MET A 1 12.31 7.94 3.56
CA MET A 1 12.04 8.15 2.11
C MET A 1 12.72 9.41 1.60
N GLU A 2 13.29 9.38 0.39
CA GLU A 2 14.00 10.52 -0.19
C GLU A 2 13.06 11.66 -0.62
N LYS A 3 13.42 12.92 -0.29
CA LYS A 3 12.63 14.11 -0.61
C LYS A 3 12.33 14.25 -2.11
N TYR A 4 13.27 13.86 -2.97
CA TYR A 4 13.10 13.90 -4.42
C TYR A 4 11.98 12.97 -4.90
N ILE A 5 11.89 11.76 -4.36
CA ILE A 5 10.83 10.80 -4.70
C ILE A 5 9.47 11.33 -4.28
N VAL A 6 9.37 11.89 -3.07
CA VAL A 6 8.12 12.49 -2.57
C VAL A 6 7.67 13.64 -3.49
N LYS A 7 8.60 14.46 -4.00
CA LYS A 7 8.29 15.54 -4.94
C LYS A 7 7.78 15.00 -6.29
N LEU A 8 8.42 13.97 -6.84
CA LEU A 8 7.98 13.31 -8.08
C LEU A 8 6.58 12.71 -7.92
N ALA A 9 6.35 12.01 -6.81
CA ALA A 9 5.07 11.46 -6.45
C ALA A 9 3.99 12.55 -6.36
N ASN A 10 4.19 13.61 -5.59
CA ASN A 10 3.22 14.71 -5.49
C ASN A 10 2.89 15.31 -6.86
N LYS A 11 3.90 15.55 -7.71
CA LYS A 11 3.67 16.04 -9.08
C LYS A 11 2.80 15.08 -9.88
N LYS A 12 3.14 13.79 -9.88
CA LYS A 12 2.37 12.77 -10.61
C LYS A 12 0.95 12.63 -10.05
N PHE A 13 0.77 12.63 -8.73
CA PHE A 13 -0.55 12.57 -8.13
C PHE A 13 -1.43 13.75 -8.56
N ASN A 14 -0.90 14.98 -8.57
CA ASN A 14 -1.63 16.15 -9.05
C ASN A 14 -2.06 16.04 -10.53
N GLU A 15 -1.25 15.39 -11.38
CA GLU A 15 -1.63 15.09 -12.77
C GLU A 15 -2.78 14.08 -12.86
N LEU A 16 -2.75 13.04 -12.02
CA LEU A 16 -3.77 12.00 -11.97
C LEU A 16 -5.09 12.51 -11.37
N TYR A 17 -5.02 13.30 -10.30
CA TYR A 17 -6.18 13.87 -9.60
C TYR A 17 -7.04 14.75 -10.51
N LYS A 18 -6.41 15.48 -11.45
CA LYS A 18 -7.12 16.26 -12.48
C LYS A 18 -7.94 15.41 -13.46
N LYS A 19 -7.59 14.14 -13.61
CA LYS A 19 -8.24 13.20 -14.54
C LYS A 19 -9.21 12.24 -13.85
N TYR A 20 -9.10 12.10 -12.53
CA TYR A 20 -9.88 11.17 -11.72
C TYR A 20 -10.05 11.69 -10.30
N ASP A 21 -11.29 11.89 -9.88
CA ASP A 21 -11.65 12.39 -8.55
C ASP A 21 -11.96 11.28 -7.53
N GLY A 22 -11.88 10.02 -7.94
CA GLY A 22 -12.31 8.88 -7.13
C GLY A 22 -11.29 8.40 -6.09
N PHE A 23 -10.16 9.11 -5.93
CA PHE A 23 -9.17 8.81 -4.90
C PHE A 23 -9.73 9.05 -3.49
N ILE A 24 -9.48 8.11 -2.59
CA ILE A 24 -9.78 8.22 -1.15
C ILE A 24 -8.46 8.43 -0.40
N ASN A 25 -7.50 7.51 -0.58
CA ASN A 25 -6.14 7.64 -0.06
C ASN A 25 -5.13 7.26 -1.15
N VAL A 26 -4.00 7.97 -1.22
CA VAL A 26 -2.85 7.59 -2.03
C VAL A 26 -1.63 7.56 -1.15
N ILE A 27 -1.03 6.37 -1.04
CA ILE A 27 0.14 6.12 -0.21
C ILE A 27 1.32 5.85 -1.14
N LEU A 28 2.44 6.48 -0.86
CA LEU A 28 3.73 6.16 -1.46
C LEU A 28 4.45 5.20 -0.52
N ASP A 29 4.78 4.02 -1.02
CA ASP A 29 5.60 3.02 -0.33
C ASP A 29 6.87 2.72 -1.11
N ASP A 30 7.88 2.18 -0.43
CA ASP A 30 9.12 1.66 -1.02
C ASP A 30 9.26 0.14 -0.88
N TRP A 31 8.21 -0.54 -0.41
CA TRP A 31 8.27 -1.94 0.02
C TRP A 31 8.59 -2.91 -1.13
N ARG A 32 8.23 -2.56 -2.37
CA ARG A 32 8.78 -3.24 -3.56
C ARG A 32 9.11 -2.23 -4.65
N GLY A 33 9.96 -1.27 -4.28
CA GLY A 33 10.25 -0.08 -5.08
C GLY A 33 9.21 1.01 -4.89
N PHE A 34 9.59 2.24 -5.22
CA PHE A 34 8.76 3.41 -4.98
C PHE A 34 7.52 3.40 -5.86
N ARG A 35 6.35 3.17 -5.26
CA ARG A 35 5.07 3.09 -5.97
C ARG A 35 3.93 3.72 -5.21
N PHE A 36 2.85 4.00 -5.92
CA PHE A 36 1.57 4.30 -5.31
C PHE A 36 0.77 3.06 -4.95
N ILE A 37 0.16 3.11 -3.77
CA ILE A 37 -0.99 2.33 -3.34
C ILE A 37 -2.22 3.22 -3.46
N TYR A 38 -3.20 2.73 -4.19
CA TYR A 38 -4.43 3.43 -4.52
C TYR A 38 -5.58 2.86 -3.71
N ASP A 39 -6.12 3.69 -2.83
CA ASP A 39 -7.43 3.51 -2.22
C ASP A 39 -8.42 4.41 -2.98
N THR A 40 -9.35 3.82 -3.70
CA THR A 40 -10.32 4.53 -4.55
C THR A 40 -11.74 4.07 -4.26
N LYS A 41 -12.73 4.93 -4.52
CA LYS A 41 -14.16 4.61 -4.35
C LYS A 41 -14.58 3.32 -5.05
N ASP A 42 -13.97 3.02 -6.20
CA ASP A 42 -14.30 1.86 -7.03
C ASP A 42 -13.74 0.52 -6.48
N LEU A 43 -12.96 0.52 -5.39
CA LEU A 43 -12.35 -0.70 -4.86
C LEU A 43 -13.35 -1.65 -4.22
N ALA A 44 -14.40 -1.14 -3.60
CA ALA A 44 -15.42 -1.95 -2.94
C ALA A 44 -16.14 -2.88 -3.94
N GLU A 45 -16.27 -2.45 -5.19
CA GLU A 45 -16.94 -3.18 -6.28
C GLU A 45 -15.94 -3.91 -7.20
N CYS A 46 -14.66 -3.95 -6.83
CA CYS A 46 -13.62 -4.54 -7.67
C CYS A 46 -13.80 -6.06 -7.81
N ASN A 47 -14.16 -6.51 -9.01
CA ASN A 47 -14.29 -7.92 -9.38
C ASN A 47 -13.12 -8.44 -10.25
N ASN A 48 -12.00 -7.72 -10.28
CA ASN A 48 -10.83 -7.97 -11.14
C ASN A 48 -11.07 -7.86 -12.66
N ASN A 49 -12.24 -7.39 -13.13
CA ASN A 49 -12.47 -7.07 -14.54
C ASN A 49 -11.92 -5.67 -14.89
N CYS A 50 -10.60 -5.58 -15.06
CA CYS A 50 -9.91 -4.30 -15.20
C CYS A 50 -10.25 -3.54 -16.50
N LYS A 51 -10.84 -4.19 -17.52
CA LYS A 51 -11.23 -3.53 -18.78
C LYS A 51 -12.23 -2.38 -18.56
N LYS A 52 -13.04 -2.46 -17.49
CA LYS A 52 -14.02 -1.42 -17.14
C LYS A 52 -13.55 -0.49 -16.02
N CYS A 53 -12.42 -0.78 -15.37
CA CYS A 53 -11.91 -0.01 -14.24
C CYS A 53 -11.28 1.30 -14.73
N PHE A 54 -11.75 2.44 -14.20
CA PHE A 54 -11.22 3.75 -14.59
C PHE A 54 -9.75 3.91 -14.17
N LEU A 55 -9.41 3.53 -12.94
CA LEU A 55 -8.03 3.57 -12.45
C LEU A 55 -7.08 2.77 -13.37
N TYR A 56 -7.49 1.59 -13.82
CA TYR A 56 -6.70 0.80 -14.77
C TYR A 56 -6.50 1.54 -16.10
N LYS A 57 -7.58 2.08 -16.70
CA LYS A 57 -7.48 2.84 -17.95
C LYS A 57 -6.60 4.08 -17.82
N LEU A 58 -6.62 4.73 -16.66
CA LEU A 58 -5.81 5.90 -16.36
C LEU A 58 -4.32 5.56 -16.29
N LEU A 59 -3.97 4.39 -15.76
CA LEU A 59 -2.60 4.04 -15.40
C LEU A 59 -1.93 3.03 -16.35
N GLN A 60 -2.68 2.32 -17.21
CA GLN A 60 -2.18 1.21 -18.05
C GLN A 60 -1.00 1.55 -18.98
N ASN A 61 -0.70 2.83 -19.19
CA ASN A 61 0.41 3.31 -20.02
C ASN A 61 1.50 4.03 -19.20
N GLU A 62 1.36 4.08 -17.87
CA GLU A 62 2.41 4.60 -17.00
C GLU A 62 3.63 3.66 -17.06
N GLN A 63 4.82 4.24 -17.07
CA GLN A 63 6.06 3.49 -17.13
C GLN A 63 6.87 3.77 -15.86
N GLY A 64 7.46 2.71 -15.30
CA GLY A 64 8.32 2.84 -14.14
C GLY A 64 9.71 3.37 -14.49
N LYS A 65 10.21 4.27 -13.65
CA LYS A 65 11.65 4.56 -13.51
C LYS A 65 12.02 4.32 -12.04
N ILE A 66 12.60 5.32 -11.38
CA ILE A 66 12.91 5.29 -9.95
C ILE A 66 11.63 5.28 -9.10
N PHE A 67 10.56 5.89 -9.60
CA PHE A 67 9.20 5.87 -9.05
C PHE A 67 8.22 5.47 -10.16
N THR A 68 7.12 4.80 -9.79
CA THR A 68 6.05 4.48 -10.74
C THR A 68 4.64 4.70 -10.17
N ALA A 69 3.76 5.18 -11.04
CA ALA A 69 2.32 5.22 -10.82
C ALA A 69 1.58 4.05 -11.51
N ASP A 70 2.30 3.10 -12.09
CA ASP A 70 1.69 1.95 -12.76
C ASP A 70 1.09 0.93 -11.76
N LEU A 71 0.29 0.00 -12.27
CA LEU A 71 -0.36 -1.06 -11.53
C LEU A 71 0.45 -2.36 -11.59
N TYR A 72 0.87 -2.84 -10.42
CA TYR A 72 1.73 -4.02 -10.31
C TYR A 72 0.91 -5.30 -10.36
N LEU A 73 1.09 -6.10 -11.42
CA LEU A 73 0.39 -7.38 -11.55
C LEU A 73 0.80 -8.34 -10.42
N ALA A 74 -0.18 -8.83 -9.68
CA ALA A 74 0.04 -9.77 -8.58
C ALA A 74 0.26 -11.19 -9.11
N ASN A 75 1.41 -11.78 -8.78
CA ASN A 75 1.65 -13.21 -9.05
C ASN A 75 0.95 -14.10 -7.99
N LYS A 76 1.06 -15.43 -8.14
CA LYS A 76 0.42 -16.38 -7.21
C LYS A 76 0.90 -16.24 -5.77
N GLU A 77 2.19 -16.02 -5.55
CA GLU A 77 2.77 -15.82 -4.21
C GLU A 77 2.31 -14.50 -3.60
N ASP A 78 2.26 -13.45 -4.41
CA ASP A 78 1.82 -12.15 -3.92
C ASP A 78 0.35 -12.22 -3.47
N LYS A 79 -0.51 -12.94 -4.18
CA LYS A 79 -1.92 -13.07 -3.75
C LYS A 79 -2.08 -13.76 -2.40
N LYS A 80 -1.13 -14.64 -2.00
CA LYS A 80 -1.12 -15.27 -0.67
C LYS A 80 -0.75 -14.32 0.46
N LEU A 81 0.00 -13.26 0.14
CA LEU A 81 0.54 -12.29 1.12
C LEU A 81 -0.27 -10.99 1.15
N PHE A 82 -0.71 -10.54 -0.02
CA PHE A 82 -1.32 -9.22 -0.24
C PHE A 82 -2.82 -9.32 -0.60
N GLY A 83 -3.39 -10.54 -0.67
CA GLY A 83 -4.79 -10.77 -0.98
C GLY A 83 -5.10 -10.93 -2.48
N SER A 84 -6.34 -11.28 -2.81
CA SER A 84 -6.74 -11.86 -4.11
C SER A 84 -6.77 -10.91 -5.31
N ARG A 85 -6.63 -9.59 -5.10
CA ARG A 85 -6.75 -8.59 -6.17
C ARG A 85 -5.71 -8.80 -7.28
N LYS A 86 -6.09 -8.47 -8.52
CA LYS A 86 -5.23 -8.61 -9.69
C LYS A 86 -4.00 -7.73 -9.64
N TYR A 87 -4.11 -6.51 -9.09
CA TYR A 87 -2.98 -5.60 -8.91
C TYR A 87 -2.68 -5.37 -7.44
N LEU A 88 -1.40 -5.36 -7.08
CA LEU A 88 -0.92 -5.29 -5.70
C LEU A 88 -1.26 -3.96 -5.03
N ASN A 89 -1.22 -2.89 -5.79
CA ASN A 89 -1.42 -1.55 -5.32
C ASN A 89 -2.87 -1.07 -5.30
N CYS A 90 -3.82 -1.85 -5.81
CA CYS A 90 -5.24 -1.56 -5.60
C CYS A 90 -5.66 -2.05 -4.22
N LYS A 91 -5.59 -1.22 -3.18
CA LYS A 91 -5.87 -1.61 -1.78
C LYS A 91 -6.56 -0.48 -1.04
N SER A 92 -7.63 -0.81 -0.32
CA SER A 92 -8.12 0.11 0.70
C SER A 92 -7.06 0.27 1.78
N PHE A 93 -7.11 1.38 2.52
CA PHE A 93 -6.19 1.64 3.62
C PHE A 93 -6.06 0.44 4.58
N ASN A 94 -7.20 -0.13 5.01
CA ASN A 94 -7.25 -1.26 5.93
C ASN A 94 -6.71 -2.56 5.31
N GLU A 95 -7.04 -2.83 4.03
CA GLU A 95 -6.48 -3.99 3.33
C GLU A 95 -4.96 -3.90 3.25
N TYR A 96 -4.44 -2.71 2.96
CA TYR A 96 -3.00 -2.49 2.85
C TYR A 96 -2.28 -2.68 4.20
N GLN A 97 -2.85 -2.19 5.31
CA GLN A 97 -2.36 -2.50 6.65
C GLN A 97 -2.31 -4.00 6.92
N ASN A 98 -3.38 -4.72 6.58
CA ASN A 98 -3.44 -6.17 6.79
C ASN A 98 -2.44 -6.92 5.91
N CYS A 99 -2.06 -6.39 4.75
CA CYS A 99 -0.98 -6.94 3.94
C CYS A 99 0.37 -6.88 4.69
N TYR A 100 0.70 -5.75 5.32
CA TYR A 100 1.90 -5.63 6.16
C TYR A 100 1.89 -6.62 7.32
N VAL A 101 0.80 -6.69 8.07
CA VAL A 101 0.67 -7.63 9.18
C VAL A 101 0.84 -9.08 8.69
N SER A 102 0.17 -9.45 7.60
CA SER A 102 0.26 -10.81 7.03
C SER A 102 1.66 -11.16 6.57
N PHE A 103 2.38 -10.20 5.97
CA PHE A 103 3.76 -10.41 5.57
C PHE A 103 4.67 -10.59 6.78
N LEU A 104 4.59 -9.68 7.77
CA LEU A 104 5.41 -9.73 8.97
C LEU A 104 5.23 -11.07 9.70
N LEU A 105 4.00 -11.54 9.87
CA LEU A 105 3.74 -12.83 10.54
C LEU A 105 4.23 -14.04 9.73
N LYS A 106 4.17 -14.00 8.40
CA LYS A 106 4.56 -15.13 7.55
C LYS A 106 6.05 -15.19 7.22
N LYS A 107 6.73 -14.04 7.20
CA LYS A 107 8.12 -13.93 6.73
C LYS A 107 9.11 -13.63 7.85
N CYS A 108 8.67 -13.01 8.94
CA CYS A 108 9.52 -12.78 10.10
C CYS A 108 9.25 -13.86 11.16
N GLN A 109 10.28 -14.57 11.57
CA GLN A 109 10.21 -15.62 12.60
C GLN A 109 10.61 -15.08 13.97
N THR A 110 11.48 -14.07 13.98
CA THR A 110 12.02 -13.45 15.20
C THR A 110 11.44 -12.05 15.43
N LYS A 111 11.46 -11.61 16.70
CA LYS A 111 11.08 -10.23 17.03
C LYS A 111 11.98 -9.23 16.32
N LYS A 112 13.28 -9.54 16.18
CA LYS A 112 14.25 -8.69 15.51
C LYS A 112 13.88 -8.46 14.04
N GLU A 113 13.58 -9.53 13.31
CA GLU A 113 13.13 -9.43 11.91
C GLU A 113 11.84 -8.60 11.78
N ILE A 114 10.89 -8.76 12.72
CA ILE A 114 9.68 -7.93 12.74
C ILE A 114 10.06 -6.45 12.90
N TYR A 115 10.96 -6.10 13.84
CA TYR A 115 11.39 -4.72 14.05
C TYR A 115 12.15 -4.15 12.84
N ASP A 116 13.03 -4.95 12.23
CA ASP A 116 13.80 -4.53 11.06
C ASP A 116 12.87 -4.23 9.86
N GLU A 117 11.85 -5.08 9.62
CA GLU A 117 10.83 -4.84 8.58
C GLU A 117 9.87 -3.69 8.93
N LEU A 118 9.53 -3.49 10.22
CA LEU A 118 8.73 -2.34 10.64
C LEU A 118 9.41 -1.00 10.32
N ASN A 119 10.75 -0.95 10.29
CA ASN A 119 11.47 0.26 9.87
C ASN A 119 11.19 0.65 8.41
N LEU A 120 10.94 -0.33 7.53
CA LEU A 120 10.54 -0.07 6.15
C LEU A 120 9.14 0.54 6.09
N ILE A 121 8.22 0.10 6.95
CA ILE A 121 6.88 0.69 7.07
C ILE A 121 6.95 2.15 7.53
N MET A 122 7.91 2.52 8.37
CA MET A 122 8.08 3.90 8.82
C MET A 122 8.43 4.87 7.67
N ASN A 123 8.93 4.36 6.54
CA ASN A 123 9.25 5.17 5.37
C ASN A 123 8.06 5.47 4.45
N LEU A 124 6.87 4.92 4.68
CA LEU A 124 5.69 5.24 3.86
C LEU A 124 5.32 6.72 3.97
N GLU A 125 4.80 7.31 2.90
CA GLU A 125 4.28 8.68 2.88
C GLU A 125 2.83 8.69 2.39
N ILE A 126 1.96 9.43 3.06
CA ILE A 126 0.59 9.64 2.58
C ILE A 126 0.59 10.89 1.70
N ILE A 127 0.48 10.68 0.39
CA ILE A 127 0.49 11.74 -0.63
C ILE A 127 -0.86 12.44 -0.67
N TYR A 128 -1.94 11.69 -0.45
CA TYR A 128 -3.29 12.22 -0.46
C TYR A 128 -4.20 11.45 0.48
N SER A 129 -5.10 12.19 1.12
CA SER A 129 -6.27 11.62 1.79
C SER A 129 -7.43 12.59 1.67
N LYS A 130 -8.60 12.08 1.27
CA LYS A 130 -9.84 12.87 1.14
C LYS A 130 -10.25 13.55 2.46
N ASN A 131 -9.87 12.98 3.60
CA ASN A 131 -10.17 13.52 4.93
C ASN A 131 -9.13 14.54 5.43
N ASN A 132 -8.10 14.88 4.62
CA ASN A 132 -7.08 15.92 4.88
C ASN A 132 -6.24 15.78 6.18
N PHE A 133 -6.16 14.60 6.80
CA PHE A 133 -5.35 14.36 7.99
C PHE A 133 -4.14 13.44 7.72
N LEU A 134 -3.24 13.86 6.82
CA LEU A 134 -2.13 13.02 6.32
C LEU A 134 -1.21 12.50 7.43
N ILE A 135 -0.70 13.40 8.28
CA ILE A 135 0.24 13.04 9.37
C ILE A 135 -0.42 12.07 10.34
N LYS A 136 -1.63 12.41 10.83
CA LYS A 136 -2.38 11.57 11.77
C LYS A 136 -2.70 10.19 11.18
N GLN A 137 -3.01 10.12 9.89
CA GLN A 137 -3.24 8.82 9.23
C GLN A 137 -1.97 8.00 9.12
N LYS A 138 -0.82 8.61 8.82
CA LYS A 138 0.47 7.90 8.79
C LYS A 138 0.81 7.33 10.17
N GLU A 139 0.69 8.15 11.22
CA GLU A 139 0.91 7.71 12.60
C GLU A 139 -0.05 6.58 13.01
N LEU A 140 -1.34 6.72 12.68
CA LEU A 140 -2.34 5.71 12.94
C LEU A 140 -2.04 4.41 12.18
N PHE A 141 -1.60 4.52 10.93
CA PHE A 141 -1.23 3.37 10.10
C PHE A 141 -0.15 2.55 10.79
N ILE A 142 0.96 3.21 11.12
CA ILE A 142 2.14 2.59 11.74
C ILE A 142 1.75 1.97 13.08
N LYS A 143 1.07 2.73 13.94
CA LYS A 143 0.62 2.25 15.26
C LYS A 143 -0.23 0.99 15.15
N GLN A 144 -1.20 0.97 14.24
CA GLN A 144 -2.10 -0.17 14.07
C GLN A 144 -1.38 -1.40 13.51
N VAL A 145 -0.44 -1.24 12.57
CA VAL A 145 0.35 -2.37 12.05
C VAL A 145 1.23 -2.96 13.14
N ILE A 146 1.93 -2.13 13.92
CA ILE A 146 2.77 -2.59 15.03
C ILE A 146 1.92 -3.34 16.06
N GLN A 147 0.82 -2.73 16.52
CA GLN A 147 -0.04 -3.31 17.55
C GLN A 147 -0.64 -4.65 17.09
N LYS A 148 -1.19 -4.72 15.89
CA LYS A 148 -1.76 -5.97 15.34
C LYS A 148 -0.69 -7.05 15.21
N THR A 149 0.50 -6.71 14.73
CA THR A 149 1.60 -7.67 14.55
C THR A 149 2.07 -8.23 15.89
N LEU A 150 2.30 -7.37 16.89
CA LEU A 150 2.76 -7.82 18.21
C LEU A 150 1.72 -8.69 18.93
N VAL A 151 0.43 -8.32 18.85
CA VAL A 151 -0.66 -9.12 19.42
C VAL A 151 -0.71 -10.50 18.76
N LEU A 152 -0.74 -10.57 17.42
CA LEU A 152 -0.85 -11.84 16.71
C LEU A 152 0.40 -12.72 16.85
N ALA A 153 1.60 -12.13 16.81
CA ALA A 153 2.84 -12.87 17.04
C ALA A 153 2.90 -13.49 18.46
N SER A 154 2.28 -12.85 19.46
CA SER A 154 2.19 -13.39 20.82
C SER A 154 1.21 -14.57 20.93
N VAL A 155 0.19 -14.61 20.07
CA VAL A 155 -0.83 -15.68 20.03
C VAL A 155 -0.31 -16.89 19.26
N GLU A 156 0.36 -16.67 18.12
CA GLU A 156 0.92 -17.76 17.30
C GLU A 156 2.08 -18.48 18.00
N LYS A 157 2.90 -17.77 18.79
CA LYS A 157 3.97 -18.40 19.59
C LYS A 157 3.49 -19.23 20.78
N LYS A 158 2.20 -19.15 21.15
CA LYS A 158 1.59 -20.05 22.14
C LYS A 158 1.08 -21.36 21.53
N LYS A 159 1.13 -21.51 20.21
CA LYS A 159 0.70 -22.71 19.48
C LYS A 159 1.86 -23.62 19.06
N PHE A 160 3.08 -23.33 19.52
CA PHE A 160 4.25 -24.20 19.40
C PHE A 160 4.62 -24.74 20.77
#